data_AF-A0A370IDN4-F1
#
_entry.id   AF-A0A370IDN4-F1
#
_cell.length_a   1.000
_cell.length_b   1.000
_cell.length_c   1.000
_cell.angle_alpha   90.00
_cell.angle_beta   90.00
_cell.angle_gamma   90.00
#
_symmetry.space_group_name_H-M   'P 1'
#
loop_
_entity.id
_entity.type
_entity.pdbx_description
1 polymer ?
#
loop_
_entity_poly.entity_id
_entity_poly.type
_entity_poly.pdbx_seq_one_letter_code
_entity_poly.pdbx_strand_id
1 'polypeptide(L)'
;MSARHWLNVVSRDHVRRGVELGIVQANHGKRTAVERMGPGDGLVYYSPRTGIREGAWVKAFTALGTIDDRPAWQAEDQGGCFRPWRREVTYRLDAREVSIDALRGDLELTSVPNWGIVLRRGLIELSAHDFALISHAMVGA
;
A
#
# COMPACT_ATOMS: atom_id res chain seq x y z
N MET A 1 12.28 -18.27 -2.70
CA MET A 1 11.65 -17.35 -3.67
C MET A 1 12.05 -15.93 -3.27
N SER A 2 12.27 -15.03 -4.24
CA SER A 2 12.54 -13.62 -3.92
C SER A 2 11.27 -12.98 -3.34
N ALA A 3 11.42 -12.04 -2.40
CA ALA A 3 10.31 -11.26 -1.87
C ALA A 3 9.60 -10.51 -2.99
N ARG A 4 8.25 -10.45 -2.92
CA ARG A 4 7.42 -9.68 -3.84
C ARG A 4 7.19 -8.29 -3.27
N HIS A 5 6.73 -7.37 -4.13
CA HIS A 5 6.49 -5.99 -3.75
C HIS A 5 5.08 -5.55 -4.13
N TRP A 6 4.40 -4.85 -3.24
CA TRP A 6 2.99 -4.53 -3.37
C TRP A 6 2.74 -3.03 -3.29
N LEU A 7 1.90 -2.52 -4.18
CA LEU A 7 1.30 -1.20 -4.08
C LEU A 7 -0.18 -1.34 -3.70
N ASN A 8 -0.54 -0.84 -2.51
CA ASN A 8 -1.92 -0.78 -2.05
C ASN A 8 -2.48 0.65 -2.21
N VAL A 9 -3.54 0.80 -3.00
CA VAL A 9 -4.15 2.09 -3.34
C VAL A 9 -5.28 2.38 -2.37
N VAL A 10 -5.02 3.24 -1.40
CA VAL A 10 -5.91 3.48 -0.26
C VAL A 10 -5.90 4.97 0.11
N SER A 11 -7.03 5.51 0.56
CA SER A 11 -7.10 6.89 1.02
C SER A 11 -6.15 7.13 2.19
N ARG A 12 -5.52 8.31 2.25
CA ARG A 12 -4.46 8.59 3.24
C ARG A 12 -4.94 8.39 4.68
N ASP A 13 -6.17 8.78 4.98
CA ASP A 13 -6.72 8.66 6.34
C ASP A 13 -6.93 7.18 6.73
N HIS A 14 -7.22 6.31 5.76
CA HIS A 14 -7.26 4.86 5.98
C HIS A 14 -5.87 4.26 6.15
N VAL A 15 -4.88 4.75 5.39
CA VAL A 15 -3.49 4.32 5.53
C VAL A 15 -3.00 4.61 6.94
N ARG A 16 -3.20 5.82 7.45
CA ARG A 16 -2.78 6.22 8.81
C ARG A 16 -3.35 5.30 9.89
N ARG A 17 -4.65 5.02 9.83
CA ARG A 17 -5.30 4.06 10.75
C ARG A 17 -4.72 2.65 10.63
N GLY A 18 -4.41 2.20 9.41
CA GLY A 18 -3.76 0.90 9.17
C GLY A 18 -2.36 0.84 9.77
N VAL A 19 -1.58 1.92 9.63
CA VAL A 19 -0.23 2.06 10.19
C VAL A 19 -0.27 2.06 11.72
N GLU A 20 -1.15 2.85 12.33
CA GLU A 20 -1.34 2.88 13.80
C GLU A 20 -1.68 1.50 14.38
N LEU A 21 -2.40 0.68 13.62
CA LEU A 21 -2.79 -0.66 14.01
C LEU A 21 -1.77 -1.75 13.63
N GLY A 22 -0.72 -1.42 12.87
CA GLY A 22 0.26 -2.41 12.38
C GLY A 22 -0.32 -3.42 11.39
N ILE A 23 -1.31 -3.01 10.57
CA ILE A 23 -2.00 -3.91 9.65
C ILE A 23 -1.96 -3.45 8.20
N VAL A 24 -2.10 -4.41 7.29
CA VAL A 24 -2.57 -4.18 5.92
C VAL A 24 -3.98 -4.74 5.74
N GLN A 25 -4.82 -3.95 5.09
CA GLN A 25 -6.14 -4.33 4.62
C GLN A 25 -6.27 -3.85 3.16
N ALA A 26 -6.65 -4.73 2.24
CA ALA A 26 -6.69 -4.42 0.81
C ALA A 26 -8.05 -4.81 0.20
N ASN A 27 -8.39 -4.16 -0.92
CA ASN A 27 -9.57 -4.47 -1.76
C ASN A 27 -10.87 -4.69 -0.97
N HIS A 28 -11.25 -3.73 -0.13
CA HIS A 28 -12.44 -3.78 0.72
C HIS A 28 -12.42 -4.89 1.79
N GLY A 29 -11.23 -5.34 2.22
CA GLY A 29 -11.08 -6.35 3.27
C GLY A 29 -11.27 -7.78 2.78
N LYS A 30 -11.11 -8.03 1.47
CA LYS A 30 -11.21 -9.37 0.88
C LYS A 30 -10.01 -10.23 1.28
N ARG A 31 -10.31 -11.47 1.69
CA ARG A 31 -9.30 -12.51 2.01
C ARG A 31 -8.27 -12.70 0.90
N THR A 32 -8.76 -12.86 -0.33
CA THR A 32 -7.93 -13.13 -1.51
C THR A 32 -6.93 -12.03 -1.83
N ALA A 33 -7.11 -10.80 -1.32
CA ALA A 33 -6.15 -9.72 -1.53
C ALA A 33 -4.96 -9.86 -0.59
N VAL A 34 -5.20 -10.13 0.70
CA VAL A 34 -4.13 -10.24 1.70
C VAL A 34 -3.42 -11.60 1.66
N GLU A 35 -4.08 -12.67 1.22
CA GLU A 35 -3.44 -13.98 1.06
C GLU A 35 -2.41 -14.05 -0.07
N ARG A 36 -2.41 -13.08 -0.99
CA ARG A 36 -1.38 -12.98 -2.02
C ARG A 36 -0.04 -12.48 -1.47
N MET A 37 -0.08 -11.76 -0.35
CA MET A 37 1.11 -11.23 0.32
C MET A 37 1.72 -12.33 1.19
N GLY A 38 3.02 -12.55 1.04
CA GLY A 38 3.80 -13.47 1.85
C GLY A 38 4.66 -12.76 2.89
N PRO A 39 5.15 -13.48 3.92
CA PRO A 39 6.16 -12.96 4.84
C PRO A 39 7.39 -12.43 4.09
N GLY A 40 7.89 -11.27 4.48
CA GLY A 40 9.05 -10.61 3.87
C GLY A 40 8.73 -9.81 2.60
N ASP A 41 7.50 -9.88 2.08
CA ASP A 41 7.09 -9.02 0.95
C ASP A 41 7.15 -7.54 1.36
N GLY A 42 7.57 -6.69 0.43
CA GLY A 42 7.51 -5.24 0.58
C GLY A 42 6.12 -4.70 0.32
N LEU A 43 5.67 -3.75 1.13
CA LEU A 43 4.40 -3.06 0.97
C LEU A 43 4.63 -1.56 0.93
N VAL A 44 4.09 -0.92 -0.10
CA VAL A 44 3.98 0.53 -0.16
C VAL A 44 2.53 0.95 -0.42
N TYR A 45 2.12 2.05 0.19
CA TYR A 45 0.80 2.64 -0.03
C TYR A 45 0.90 3.80 -0.99
N TYR A 46 -0.04 3.89 -1.93
CA TYR A 46 -0.30 5.12 -2.69
C TYR A 46 -1.69 5.66 -2.36
N SER A 47 -1.75 6.94 -2.01
CA SER A 47 -2.98 7.63 -1.66
C SER A 47 -3.36 8.64 -2.74
N PRO A 48 -4.42 8.40 -3.53
CA PRO A 48 -4.91 9.39 -4.47
C PRO A 48 -5.47 10.63 -3.76
N ARG A 49 -6.15 10.42 -2.63
CA ARG A 49 -6.87 11.44 -1.85
C ARG A 49 -6.76 11.20 -0.35
N THR A 50 -7.17 12.19 0.45
CA THR A 50 -7.26 12.08 1.91
C THR A 50 -8.33 11.07 2.33
N GLY A 51 -9.56 11.20 1.81
CA GLY A 51 -10.71 10.34 2.12
C GLY A 51 -11.06 9.33 1.03
N ILE A 52 -12.03 8.45 1.32
CA ILE A 52 -12.54 7.48 0.31
C ILE A 52 -13.37 8.23 -0.72
N ARG A 53 -12.88 8.31 -1.96
CA ARG A 53 -13.56 8.99 -3.08
C ARG A 53 -13.87 10.49 -2.85
N GLU A 54 -13.37 11.06 -1.76
CA GLU A 54 -13.61 12.45 -1.35
C GLU A 54 -12.35 13.08 -0.75
N GLY A 55 -12.43 14.38 -0.48
CA GLY A 55 -11.33 15.14 0.10
C GLY A 55 -10.25 15.57 -0.90
N ALA A 56 -9.20 16.18 -0.35
CA ALA A 56 -8.12 16.80 -1.12
C ALA A 56 -7.28 15.75 -1.86
N TRP A 57 -6.67 16.16 -2.96
CA TRP A 57 -5.71 15.35 -3.68
C TRP A 57 -4.44 15.17 -2.83
N VAL A 58 -3.96 13.93 -2.75
CA VAL A 58 -2.69 13.58 -2.10
C VAL A 58 -1.69 13.18 -3.17
N LYS A 59 -2.03 12.19 -4.00
CA LYS A 59 -1.23 11.67 -5.12
C LYS A 59 0.22 11.36 -4.71
N ALA A 60 0.39 10.70 -3.58
CA ALA A 60 1.69 10.40 -3.00
C ALA A 60 1.77 8.95 -2.52
N PHE A 61 2.99 8.43 -2.46
CA PHE A 61 3.31 7.26 -1.65
C PHE A 61 3.32 7.67 -0.18
N THR A 62 2.59 6.95 0.68
CA THR A 62 2.22 7.45 2.01
C THR A 62 2.61 6.57 3.18
N ALA A 63 2.94 5.31 2.95
CA ALA A 63 3.49 4.42 3.97
C ALA A 63 4.29 3.31 3.30
N LEU A 64 5.33 2.84 3.99
CA LEU A 64 6.23 1.78 3.58
C LEU A 64 6.37 0.78 4.72
N GLY A 65 6.33 -0.51 4.42
CA GLY A 65 6.48 -1.56 5.42
C GLY A 65 6.83 -2.91 4.82
N THR A 66 7.00 -3.89 5.69
CA THR A 66 7.27 -5.28 5.35
C THR A 66 6.21 -6.17 5.98
N ILE A 67 5.72 -7.12 5.20
CA ILE A 67 4.72 -8.07 5.67
C ILE A 67 5.35 -9.06 6.66
N ASP A 68 4.76 -9.19 7.84
CA ASP A 68 5.31 -10.05 8.89
C ASP A 68 4.97 -11.54 8.65
N ASP A 69 5.67 -12.42 9.36
CA ASP A 69 5.44 -13.87 9.33
C ASP A 69 4.28 -14.29 10.25
N ARG A 70 3.10 -13.72 9.96
CA ARG A 70 1.83 -14.15 10.57
C ARG A 70 0.78 -14.45 9.50
N PRO A 71 -0.02 -15.52 9.68
CA PRO A 71 -1.14 -15.81 8.79
C PRO A 71 -2.12 -14.63 8.71
N ALA A 72 -2.80 -14.49 7.57
CA ALA A 72 -3.90 -13.55 7.48
C ALA A 72 -5.02 -13.95 8.45
N TRP A 73 -5.64 -12.97 9.11
CA TRP A 73 -6.77 -13.19 10.01
C TRP A 73 -7.95 -12.30 9.64
N GLN A 74 -9.14 -12.72 10.06
CA GLN A 74 -10.34 -11.92 9.92
C GLN A 74 -10.55 -11.11 11.19
N ALA A 75 -10.72 -9.79 11.07
CA ALA A 75 -11.02 -8.94 12.21
C ALA A 75 -12.38 -9.27 12.83
N GLU A 76 -12.51 -9.00 14.13
CA GLU A 76 -13.79 -9.03 14.82
C GLU A 76 -14.71 -7.90 14.30
N ASP A 77 -16.01 -8.13 14.41
CA ASP A 77 -17.00 -7.11 14.05
C ASP A 77 -16.99 -5.99 15.09
N GLN A 78 -16.79 -4.75 14.65
CA GLN A 78 -16.80 -3.56 15.50
C GLN A 78 -18.14 -2.83 15.47
N GLY A 79 -19.24 -3.55 15.24
CA GLY A 79 -20.60 -3.01 15.29
C GLY A 79 -21.17 -2.56 13.95
N GLY A 80 -20.80 -3.24 12.86
CA GLY A 80 -21.25 -2.88 11.51
C GLY A 80 -21.33 -4.03 10.50
N CYS A 81 -21.25 -5.29 10.95
CA CYS A 81 -21.21 -6.47 10.09
C CYS A 81 -20.01 -6.46 9.11
N PHE A 82 -18.99 -5.64 9.37
CA PHE A 82 -17.81 -5.54 8.52
C PHE A 82 -16.61 -6.18 9.20
N ARG A 83 -16.23 -7.35 8.68
CA ARG A 83 -15.15 -8.19 9.21
C ARG A 83 -14.04 -8.38 8.17
N PRO A 84 -13.16 -7.38 7.99
CA PRO A 84 -12.13 -7.42 6.97
C PRO A 84 -11.02 -8.42 7.29
N TRP A 85 -10.42 -8.96 6.25
CA TRP A 85 -9.18 -9.72 6.34
C TRP A 85 -7.97 -8.80 6.40
N ARG A 86 -7.01 -9.15 7.27
CA ARG A 86 -5.82 -8.37 7.60
C ARG A 86 -4.57 -9.24 7.65
N ARG A 87 -3.42 -8.62 7.45
CA ARG A 87 -2.09 -9.14 7.77
C ARG A 87 -1.35 -8.13 8.62
N GLU A 88 -0.38 -8.60 9.39
CA GLU A 88 0.49 -7.76 10.21
C GLU A 88 1.63 -7.22 9.36
N VAL A 89 1.99 -5.97 9.63
CA VAL A 89 3.01 -5.25 8.88
C VAL A 89 3.85 -4.45 9.85
N THR A 90 5.16 -4.65 9.75
CA THR A 90 6.13 -3.76 10.37
C THR A 90 6.35 -2.55 9.45
N TYR A 91 5.84 -1.39 9.87
CA TYR A 91 5.98 -0.13 9.13
C TYR A 91 7.29 0.60 9.44
N ARG A 92 7.83 1.27 8.43
CA ARG A 92 9.02 2.12 8.52
C ARG A 92 8.64 3.48 9.11
N LEU A 93 9.15 3.79 10.30
CA LEU A 93 8.89 5.06 11.00
C LEU A 93 9.64 6.25 10.40
N ASP A 94 10.72 5.97 9.68
CA ASP A 94 11.55 6.93 8.94
C ASP A 94 10.99 7.27 7.55
N ALA A 95 9.93 6.58 7.11
CA ALA A 95 9.34 6.81 5.81
C ALA A 95 8.53 8.12 5.76
N ARG A 96 8.86 9.00 4.81
CA ARG A 96 8.12 10.24 4.49
C ARG A 96 7.23 10.08 3.26
N GLU A 97 6.18 10.91 3.18
CA GLU A 97 5.33 10.97 1.99
C GLU A 97 6.13 11.49 0.77
N VAL A 98 6.00 10.82 -0.38
CA VAL A 98 6.67 11.20 -1.64
C VAL A 98 5.62 11.33 -2.74
N SER A 99 5.53 12.51 -3.37
CA SER A 99 4.62 12.71 -4.51
C SER A 99 5.00 11.79 -5.66
N ILE A 100 4.01 11.19 -6.32
CA ILE A 100 4.28 10.36 -7.51
C ILE A 100 4.95 11.16 -8.62
N ASP A 101 4.69 12.47 -8.69
CA ASP A 101 5.29 13.34 -9.71
C ASP A 101 6.82 13.49 -9.53
N ALA A 102 7.35 13.25 -8.32
CA ALA A 102 8.79 13.26 -8.07
C ALA A 102 9.52 12.05 -8.68
N LEU A 103 8.82 10.94 -8.94
CA LEU A 103 9.39 9.70 -9.46
C LEU A 103 8.81 9.29 -10.83
N ARG A 104 7.81 10.02 -11.33
CA ARG A 104 7.03 9.65 -12.52
C ARG A 104 7.88 9.38 -13.77
N GLY A 105 9.02 10.04 -13.92
CA GLY A 105 9.92 9.83 -15.05
C GLY A 105 10.67 8.50 -15.02
N ASP A 106 10.82 7.90 -13.83
CA ASP A 106 11.72 6.79 -13.58
C ASP A 106 10.98 5.47 -13.23
N LEU A 107 9.67 5.54 -12.94
CA LEU A 107 8.86 4.37 -12.61
C LEU A 107 8.34 3.66 -13.87
N GLU A 108 8.50 2.34 -13.90
CA GLU A 108 7.86 1.46 -14.87
C GLU A 108 6.33 1.58 -14.81
N LEU A 109 5.76 1.71 -13.60
CA LEU A 109 4.32 1.93 -13.39
C LEU A 109 3.76 3.09 -14.23
N THR A 110 4.51 4.19 -14.37
CA THR A 110 4.05 5.42 -15.05
C THR A 110 4.59 5.56 -16.47
N SER A 111 5.36 4.58 -16.96
CA SER A 111 5.97 4.59 -18.29
C SER A 111 4.97 4.50 -19.46
N VAL A 112 3.74 4.02 -19.18
CA VAL A 112 2.69 3.84 -20.20
C VAL A 112 1.58 4.90 -20.11
N PRO A 113 0.97 5.29 -21.25
CA PRO A 113 -0.21 6.15 -21.25
C PRO A 113 -1.35 5.56 -20.40
N ASN A 114 -2.14 6.43 -19.77
CA ASN A 114 -3.29 6.04 -18.94
C ASN A 114 -2.96 5.08 -17.79
N TRP A 115 -1.72 5.07 -17.29
CA TRP A 115 -1.27 4.23 -16.17
C TRP A 115 -2.19 4.31 -14.94
N GLY A 116 -2.89 5.43 -14.72
CA GLY A 116 -3.87 5.58 -13.64
C GLY A 116 -5.02 4.56 -13.67
N ILE A 117 -5.28 3.89 -14.80
CA ILE A 117 -6.23 2.76 -14.88
C ILE A 117 -5.73 1.57 -14.05
N VAL A 118 -4.42 1.32 -14.01
CA VAL A 118 -3.83 0.23 -13.22
C VAL A 118 -4.14 0.38 -11.74
N LEU A 119 -4.11 1.63 -11.22
CA LEU A 119 -4.43 1.94 -9.83
C LEU A 119 -5.87 1.58 -9.43
N ARG A 120 -6.80 1.48 -10.40
CA ARG A 120 -8.20 1.10 -10.11
C ARG A 120 -8.34 -0.33 -9.59
N ARG A 121 -7.30 -1.16 -9.72
CA ARG A 121 -7.26 -2.52 -9.17
C ARG A 121 -7.17 -2.57 -7.65
N GLY A 122 -6.84 -1.46 -6.99
CA GLY A 122 -6.75 -1.35 -5.53
C GLY A 122 -5.50 -1.98 -4.93
N LEU A 123 -5.09 -3.16 -5.41
CA LEU A 123 -3.85 -3.83 -5.03
C LEU A 123 -3.14 -4.34 -6.28
N ILE A 124 -1.90 -3.88 -6.49
CA ILE A 124 -1.06 -4.31 -7.62
C ILE A 124 0.30 -4.75 -7.12
N GLU A 125 0.93 -5.64 -7.88
CA GLU A 125 2.33 -6.00 -7.67
C GLU A 125 3.22 -4.97 -8.38
N LEU A 126 4.27 -4.53 -7.70
CA LEU A 126 5.32 -3.67 -8.26
C LEU A 126 6.49 -4.53 -8.73
N SER A 127 7.22 -4.03 -9.72
CA SER A 127 8.55 -4.55 -10.02
C SER A 127 9.51 -4.22 -8.87
N ALA A 128 10.62 -4.97 -8.80
CA ALA A 128 11.69 -4.69 -7.84
C ALA A 128 12.31 -3.30 -8.07
N HIS A 129 12.38 -2.85 -9.33
CA HIS A 129 12.87 -1.53 -9.72
C HIS A 129 12.00 -0.41 -9.13
N ASP A 130 10.69 -0.44 -9.38
CA ASP A 130 9.76 0.57 -8.85
C ASP A 130 9.76 0.60 -7.33
N PHE A 131 9.71 -0.56 -6.68
CA PHE A 131 9.73 -0.63 -5.23
C PHE A 131 11.00 -0.05 -4.64
N ALA A 132 12.17 -0.32 -5.25
CA ALA A 132 13.44 0.22 -4.79
C ALA A 132 13.49 1.74 -4.90
N LEU A 133 13.09 2.31 -6.04
CA LEU A 133 13.05 3.77 -6.25
C LEU A 133 12.11 4.46 -5.25
N ILE A 134 10.90 3.93 -5.09
CA ILE A 134 9.92 4.48 -4.15
C ILE A 134 10.45 4.41 -2.72
N SER A 135 10.92 3.23 -2.30
CA SER A 135 11.40 3.01 -0.93
C SER A 135 12.57 3.93 -0.61
N HIS A 136 13.54 4.06 -1.52
CA HIS A 136 14.69 4.95 -1.35
C HIS A 136 14.27 6.41 -1.21
N ALA A 137 13.37 6.90 -2.07
CA ALA A 137 12.87 8.27 -1.98
C ALA A 137 12.15 8.53 -0.64
N MET A 138 11.43 7.52 -0.14
CA MET A 138 10.65 7.59 1.10
C MET A 138 11.50 7.54 2.37
N VAL A 139 12.63 6.83 2.43
CA VAL A 139 13.47 6.80 3.65
C VAL A 139 14.61 7.82 3.63
N GLY A 140 14.81 8.50 2.49
CA GLY A 140 15.96 9.36 2.29
C GLY A 140 17.19 8.55 1.87
N ALA A 141 18.09 9.20 1.13
CA ALA A 141 19.43 8.67 0.89
C ALA A 141 20.31 8.82 2.12
#